data_AF-D6RG08-F1
#
_entry.id   AF-D6RG08-F1
#
_cell.length_a   1.000
_cell.length_b   1.000
_cell.length_c   1.000
_cell.angle_alpha   90.00
_cell.angle_beta   90.00
_cell.angle_gamma   90.00
#
_symmetry.space_group_name_H-M   'P 1'
#
loop_
_entity.id
_entity.type
_entity.pdbx_description
1 polymer ?
#
loop_
_entity_poly.entity_id
_entity_poly.type
_entity_poly.pdbx_seq_one_letter_code
_entity_poly.pdbx_strand_id
1 'polypeptide(L)'
;MGPERTGAAPLPLLLVLALSQGILNCCLAYNVGLPEAKIFSGPSSEQFGYAVQQFINPKGNWLLVGSPWSGFPENRMGDVYKCPVDLSTATCEKLNLQTSTSIPNVTEMKTNMSLGLILTRNMGTGGFLTCGPLWAQQCGNQYYTTGVCSDISPDFQLSASFSPATQRGVNSVCQ
;
A
#
# COMPACT_ATOMS: atom_id res chain seq x y z
N MET A 1 20.70 64.69 41.67
CA MET A 1 20.58 64.05 40.34
C MET A 1 20.73 62.55 40.54
N GLY A 2 19.86 61.65 40.13
CA GLY A 2 18.55 61.68 39.48
C GLY A 2 17.91 60.29 39.70
N PRO A 3 16.58 60.12 39.53
CA PRO A 3 15.92 58.87 39.85
C PRO A 3 16.12 57.85 38.72
N GLU A 4 16.58 56.65 39.08
CA GLU A 4 16.67 55.51 38.16
C GLU A 4 15.25 54.97 37.90
N ARG A 5 14.79 55.05 36.65
CA ARG A 5 13.45 54.63 36.23
C ARG A 5 13.37 53.11 36.15
N THR A 6 12.59 52.50 37.05
CA THR A 6 12.13 51.12 36.92
C THR A 6 11.03 51.07 35.86
N GLY A 7 11.35 50.63 34.64
CA GLY A 7 10.39 50.46 33.55
C GLY A 7 9.53 49.21 33.75
N ALA A 8 8.33 49.38 34.31
CA ALA A 8 7.32 48.32 34.33
C ALA A 8 6.68 48.21 32.93
N ALA A 9 6.65 47.00 32.35
CA ALA A 9 5.97 46.74 31.10
C ALA A 9 4.45 46.99 31.24
N PRO A 10 3.78 47.59 30.25
CA PRO A 10 2.36 47.94 30.38
C PRO A 10 1.50 46.67 30.39
N LEU A 11 0.55 46.58 31.33
CA LEU A 11 -0.38 45.46 31.53
C LEU A 11 -1.01 44.84 30.25
N PRO A 12 -1.35 45.60 29.19
CA PRO A 12 -1.90 45.03 27.96
C PRO A 12 -0.92 44.10 27.24
N LEU A 13 0.39 44.38 27.31
CA LEU A 13 1.43 43.60 26.64
C LEU A 13 1.61 42.23 27.30
N LEU A 14 1.52 42.20 28.64
CA LEU A 14 1.54 40.98 29.45
C LEU A 14 0.30 40.11 29.19
N LEU A 15 -0.88 40.70 29.00
CA LEU A 15 -2.10 39.97 28.65
C LEU A 15 -2.02 39.35 27.25
N VAL A 16 -1.48 40.08 26.27
CA VAL A 16 -1.32 39.61 24.88
C VAL A 16 -0.31 38.45 24.81
N LEU A 17 0.78 38.50 25.59
CA LEU A 17 1.75 37.41 25.71
C LEU A 17 1.15 36.17 26.42
N ALA A 18 0.33 36.37 27.44
CA ALA A 18 -0.34 35.27 28.14
C ALA A 18 -1.41 34.59 27.25
N LEU A 19 -2.13 35.37 26.44
CA LEU A 19 -3.11 34.84 25.49
C LEU A 19 -2.44 34.13 24.30
N SER A 20 -1.26 34.58 23.84
CA SER A 20 -0.54 33.93 22.74
C SER A 20 0.13 32.60 23.14
N GLN A 21 0.50 32.44 24.41
CA GLN A 21 1.00 31.17 24.95
C GLN A 21 -0.10 30.12 25.18
N GLY A 22 -1.36 30.55 25.34
CA GLY A 22 -2.51 29.67 25.58
C GLY A 22 -3.17 29.08 24.31
N ILE A 23 -2.82 29.57 23.13
CA ILE A 23 -3.49 29.20 21.86
C ILE A 23 -2.72 28.13 21.06
N LEU A 24 -1.49 27.80 21.43
CA LEU A 24 -0.61 26.94 20.62
C LEU A 24 -0.36 25.54 21.22
N ASN A 25 -1.41 24.85 21.66
CA ASN A 25 -1.30 23.43 22.02
C ASN A 25 -2.57 22.62 21.69
N CYS A 26 -3.28 23.01 20.64
CA CYS A 26 -4.39 22.24 20.13
C CYS A 26 -3.89 21.19 19.13
N CYS A 27 -3.57 20.01 19.66
CA CYS A 27 -3.62 18.72 18.95
C CYS A 27 -2.57 18.52 17.83
N LEU A 28 -1.38 18.04 18.20
CA LEU A 28 -0.49 17.35 17.25
C LEU A 28 -0.48 15.86 17.60
N ALA A 29 -0.72 14.99 16.64
CA ALA A 29 -0.30 13.60 16.77
C ALA A 29 1.24 13.59 16.85
N TYR A 30 1.80 13.68 18.05
CA TYR A 30 3.22 14.00 18.27
C TYR A 30 4.11 12.78 18.56
N ASN A 31 3.55 11.59 18.69
CA ASN A 31 4.28 10.38 19.11
C ASN A 31 4.73 9.49 17.95
N VAL A 32 4.62 9.94 16.70
CA VAL A 32 5.29 9.30 15.56
C VAL A 32 6.71 9.84 15.48
N GLY A 33 7.69 8.99 15.82
CA GLY A 33 9.10 9.34 15.72
C GLY A 33 9.51 9.60 14.27
N LEU A 34 9.97 10.81 13.98
CA LEU A 34 10.59 11.17 12.70
C LEU A 34 12.09 10.81 12.65
N PRO A 35 12.89 11.05 13.72
CA PRO A 35 14.28 10.61 13.74
C PRO A 35 14.35 9.07 13.62
N GLU A 36 15.35 8.58 12.90
CA GLU A 36 15.58 7.14 12.70
C GLU A 36 14.45 6.40 11.97
N ALA A 37 13.58 7.13 11.25
CA ALA A 37 12.57 6.53 10.39
C ALA A 37 13.21 5.55 9.39
N LYS A 38 12.69 4.33 9.35
CA LYS A 38 13.17 3.30 8.42
C LYS A 38 12.64 3.56 7.02
N ILE A 39 13.55 3.69 6.06
CA ILE A 39 13.22 3.94 4.65
C ILE A 39 13.35 2.63 3.86
N PHE A 40 12.26 2.24 3.21
CA PHE A 40 12.27 1.19 2.20
C PHE A 40 12.22 1.82 0.82
N SER A 41 13.15 1.46 -0.05
CA SER A 41 13.23 1.96 -1.42
C SER A 41 13.12 0.82 -2.42
N GLY A 42 12.52 1.11 -3.57
CA GLY A 42 12.35 0.19 -4.67
C GLY A 42 12.24 0.93 -6.01
N PRO A 43 11.98 0.22 -7.13
CA PRO A 43 11.99 0.82 -8.45
C PRO A 43 10.87 1.85 -8.64
N SER A 44 11.22 3.12 -8.83
CA SER A 44 10.24 4.21 -9.03
C SER A 44 9.47 4.08 -10.35
N SER A 45 10.11 3.57 -11.40
CA SER A 45 9.47 3.27 -12.69
C SER A 45 8.38 2.20 -12.58
N GLU A 46 8.45 1.35 -11.55
CA GLU A 46 7.46 0.30 -11.27
C GLU A 46 6.40 0.75 -10.24
N GLN A 47 6.38 2.05 -9.89
CA GLN A 47 5.49 2.64 -8.88
C GLN A 47 5.55 1.91 -7.54
N PHE A 48 6.75 1.50 -7.14
CA PHE A 48 6.97 0.93 -5.81
C PHE A 48 6.49 1.92 -4.73
N GLY A 49 5.62 1.45 -3.83
CA GLY A 49 5.04 2.29 -2.77
C GLY A 49 3.62 2.76 -3.07
N TYR A 50 3.02 2.37 -4.20
CA TYR A 50 1.66 2.79 -4.57
C TYR A 50 0.62 2.40 -3.50
N ALA A 51 0.73 1.17 -2.98
CA ALA A 51 -0.06 0.69 -1.85
C ALA A 51 0.89 0.13 -0.79
N VAL A 52 0.59 0.32 0.49
CA VAL A 52 1.40 -0.20 1.60
C VAL A 52 0.51 -0.83 2.66
N GLN A 53 0.97 -1.93 3.26
CA GLN A 53 0.21 -2.64 4.29
C GLN A 53 1.18 -3.26 5.31
N GLN A 54 0.98 -2.97 6.59
CA GLN A 54 1.72 -3.66 7.66
C GLN A 54 1.21 -5.11 7.80
N PHE A 55 2.15 -6.04 8.01
CA PHE A 55 1.86 -7.47 8.03
C PHE A 55 2.76 -8.19 9.05
N ILE A 56 2.19 -9.05 9.87
CA ILE A 56 2.91 -9.80 10.90
C ILE A 56 2.55 -11.27 10.74
N ASN A 57 3.57 -12.13 10.79
CA ASN A 57 3.44 -13.57 10.82
C ASN A 57 4.47 -14.17 11.81
N PRO A 58 4.45 -15.48 12.09
CA PRO A 58 5.42 -16.10 12.99
C PRO A 58 6.90 -15.96 12.58
N LYS A 59 7.18 -15.58 11.32
CA LYS A 59 8.54 -15.41 10.78
C LYS A 59 9.06 -13.97 10.94
N GLY A 60 8.22 -13.01 11.32
CA GLY A 60 8.64 -11.64 11.62
C GLY A 60 7.62 -10.56 11.26
N ASN A 61 8.08 -9.32 11.34
CA ASN A 61 7.31 -8.13 10.97
C ASN A 61 7.68 -7.65 9.57
N TRP A 62 6.66 -7.34 8.78
CA TRP A 62 6.82 -7.02 7.37
C TRP A 62 6.03 -5.76 7.01
N LEU A 63 6.57 -4.99 6.08
CA LEU A 63 5.83 -4.02 5.30
C LEU A 63 5.61 -4.60 3.90
N LEU A 64 4.36 -4.80 3.53
CA LEU A 64 3.98 -5.15 2.17
C LEU A 64 3.90 -3.88 1.34
N VAL A 65 4.45 -3.93 0.13
CA VAL A 65 4.51 -2.78 -0.77
C VAL A 65 4.04 -3.19 -2.16
N GLY A 66 2.99 -2.55 -2.63
CA GLY A 66 2.46 -2.69 -3.98
C GLY A 66 3.35 -1.97 -4.99
N SER A 67 3.57 -2.61 -6.13
CA SER A 67 4.31 -2.08 -7.27
C SER A 67 3.53 -2.40 -8.55
N PRO A 68 2.42 -1.69 -8.80
CA PRO A 68 1.48 -2.01 -9.88
C PRO A 68 2.09 -1.88 -11.27
N TRP A 69 3.23 -1.18 -11.39
CA TRP A 69 3.95 -1.05 -12.65
C TRP A 69 5.14 -2.02 -12.79
N SER A 70 5.24 -3.02 -11.92
CA SER A 70 6.22 -4.10 -12.06
C SER A 70 6.10 -4.76 -13.44
N GLY A 71 7.26 -4.89 -14.12
CA GLY A 71 7.36 -5.27 -15.51
C GLY A 71 7.41 -4.12 -16.52
N PHE A 72 7.38 -2.84 -16.09
CA PHE A 72 7.57 -1.71 -17.01
C PHE A 72 8.89 -1.83 -17.84
N PRO A 73 8.93 -1.44 -19.13
CA PRO A 73 7.84 -0.80 -19.91
C PRO A 73 6.83 -1.78 -20.53
N GLU A 74 7.19 -3.04 -20.72
CA GLU A 74 6.37 -4.04 -21.41
C GLU A 74 5.96 -5.18 -20.47
N ASN A 75 4.68 -5.56 -20.47
CA ASN A 75 4.13 -6.53 -19.51
C ASN A 75 4.10 -6.02 -18.07
N ARG A 76 3.49 -4.83 -17.91
CA ARG A 76 3.21 -4.18 -16.63
C ARG A 76 2.15 -4.91 -15.80
N MET A 77 2.41 -6.17 -15.48
CA MET A 77 1.48 -7.04 -14.76
C MET A 77 1.32 -6.60 -13.30
N GLY A 78 2.30 -5.89 -12.75
CA GLY A 78 2.30 -5.48 -11.34
C GLY A 78 2.73 -6.61 -10.42
N ASP A 79 3.15 -6.26 -9.20
CA ASP A 79 3.52 -7.23 -8.18
C ASP A 79 3.50 -6.60 -6.78
N VAL A 80 3.81 -7.41 -5.77
CA VAL A 80 3.93 -7.03 -4.36
C VAL A 80 5.32 -7.39 -3.86
N TYR A 81 5.89 -6.53 -3.03
CA TYR A 81 7.13 -6.76 -2.32
C TYR A 81 6.84 -6.96 -0.83
N LYS A 82 7.65 -7.78 -0.16
CA LYS A 82 7.71 -7.83 1.31
C LYS A 82 9.03 -7.20 1.75
N CYS A 83 8.96 -6.32 2.75
CA CYS A 83 10.12 -5.64 3.31
C CYS A 83 10.21 -5.99 4.81
N PRO A 84 11.26 -6.67 5.28
CA PRO A 84 11.39 -7.01 6.69
C PRO A 84 11.62 -5.75 7.53
N VAL A 85 10.86 -5.58 8.60
CA VAL A 85 10.91 -4.41 9.48
C VAL A 85 12.04 -4.51 10.50
N ASP A 86 12.34 -5.73 10.97
CA ASP A 86 13.27 -5.95 12.08
C ASP A 86 14.76 -5.89 11.68
N LEU A 87 15.07 -5.87 10.37
CA LEU A 87 16.44 -5.90 9.84
C LEU A 87 16.86 -4.53 9.28
N SER A 88 17.85 -3.86 9.89
CA SER A 88 18.23 -2.48 9.54
C SER A 88 18.71 -2.29 8.10
N THR A 89 19.33 -3.29 7.47
CA THR A 89 19.91 -3.20 6.11
C THR A 89 19.19 -4.07 5.07
N ALA A 90 18.00 -4.57 5.39
CA ALA A 90 17.35 -5.53 4.53
C ALA A 90 16.65 -4.90 3.32
N THR A 91 16.81 -5.54 2.17
CA THR A 91 16.16 -5.20 0.92
C THR A 91 14.74 -5.77 0.87
N CYS A 92 13.86 -5.09 0.15
CA CYS A 92 12.53 -5.60 -0.13
C CYS A 92 12.61 -6.72 -1.19
N GLU A 93 11.93 -7.83 -0.93
CA GLU A 93 11.88 -8.99 -1.81
C GLU A 93 10.60 -8.98 -2.63
N LYS A 94 10.72 -9.08 -3.96
CA LYS A 94 9.58 -9.21 -4.89
C LYS A 94 8.96 -10.60 -4.73
N LEU A 95 7.64 -10.67 -4.54
CA LEU A 95 6.93 -11.93 -4.29
C LEU A 95 6.60 -12.73 -5.57
N ASN A 96 6.68 -12.12 -6.75
CA ASN A 96 6.43 -12.74 -8.05
C ASN A 96 5.00 -13.32 -8.20
N LEU A 97 4.01 -12.66 -7.59
CA LEU A 97 2.62 -13.16 -7.50
C LEU A 97 1.86 -13.14 -8.83
N GLN A 98 2.31 -12.31 -9.79
CA GLN A 98 1.72 -12.19 -11.13
C GLN A 98 1.73 -13.49 -11.91
N THR A 99 2.75 -14.33 -11.71
CA THR A 99 2.89 -15.61 -12.42
C THR A 99 1.89 -16.65 -11.93
N SER A 100 1.59 -16.62 -10.63
CA SER A 100 0.71 -17.59 -9.96
C SER A 100 -0.75 -17.14 -9.92
N THR A 101 -1.01 -15.84 -10.03
CA THR A 101 -2.37 -15.29 -10.07
C THR A 101 -3.06 -15.71 -11.35
N SER A 102 -4.07 -16.58 -11.25
CA SER A 102 -4.78 -17.11 -12.42
C SER A 102 -6.21 -17.52 -12.10
N ILE A 103 -7.11 -17.34 -13.06
CA ILE A 103 -8.49 -17.82 -13.02
C ILE A 103 -8.61 -19.04 -13.94
N PRO A 104 -9.07 -20.20 -13.45
CA PRO A 104 -9.20 -21.39 -14.29
C PRO A 104 -10.35 -21.25 -15.29
N ASN A 105 -10.24 -22.00 -16.39
CA ASN A 105 -11.26 -22.15 -17.45
C ASN A 105 -11.64 -20.86 -18.17
N VAL A 106 -10.71 -19.91 -18.31
CA VAL A 106 -10.88 -18.69 -19.09
C VAL A 106 -9.60 -18.33 -19.83
N THR A 107 -9.70 -17.56 -20.91
CA THR A 107 -8.54 -16.98 -21.57
C THR A 107 -8.16 -15.68 -20.86
N GLU A 108 -6.99 -15.66 -20.21
CA GLU A 108 -6.57 -14.53 -19.37
C GLU A 108 -5.75 -13.50 -20.14
N MET A 109 -6.02 -12.22 -19.91
CA MET A 109 -5.18 -11.10 -20.33
C MET A 109 -4.59 -10.42 -19.09
N LYS A 110 -3.32 -10.75 -18.82
CA LYS A 110 -2.58 -10.26 -17.64
C LYS A 110 -1.74 -9.03 -17.93
N THR A 111 -1.44 -8.76 -19.20
CA THR A 111 -0.68 -7.56 -19.60
C THR A 111 -1.39 -6.32 -19.08
N ASN A 112 -0.66 -5.46 -18.38
CA ASN A 112 -1.16 -4.23 -17.75
C ASN A 112 -2.20 -4.43 -16.63
N MET A 113 -2.36 -5.65 -16.08
CA MET A 113 -3.37 -5.93 -15.04
C MET A 113 -3.15 -5.15 -13.74
N SER A 114 -1.93 -4.67 -13.51
CA SER A 114 -1.58 -3.77 -12.40
C SER A 114 -1.85 -4.38 -11.02
N LEU A 115 -1.42 -5.63 -10.81
CA LEU A 115 -1.46 -6.33 -9.52
C LEU A 115 -0.68 -5.55 -8.44
N GLY A 116 -1.19 -5.51 -7.22
CA GLY A 116 -0.61 -4.72 -6.14
C GLY A 116 -1.12 -3.27 -6.10
N LEU A 117 -2.10 -2.90 -6.93
CA LEU A 117 -2.85 -1.64 -6.78
C LEU A 117 -3.67 -1.61 -5.48
N ILE A 118 -4.17 -2.77 -5.05
CA ILE A 118 -4.95 -2.93 -3.82
C ILE A 118 -4.25 -3.96 -2.96
N LEU A 119 -4.04 -3.63 -1.69
CA LEU A 119 -3.50 -4.51 -0.66
C LEU A 119 -4.34 -4.38 0.61
N THR A 120 -4.78 -5.50 1.16
CA THR A 120 -5.54 -5.50 2.43
C THR A 120 -5.30 -6.78 3.21
N ARG A 121 -5.41 -6.72 4.54
CA ARG A 121 -5.27 -7.90 5.40
C ARG A 121 -6.49 -8.81 5.26
N ASN A 122 -6.23 -10.12 5.21
CA ASN A 122 -7.25 -11.15 5.34
C ASN A 122 -7.18 -11.74 6.74
N MET A 123 -8.01 -11.25 7.65
CA MET A 123 -8.03 -11.72 9.04
C MET A 123 -8.54 -13.15 9.18
N GLY A 124 -9.34 -13.64 8.21
CA GLY A 124 -9.87 -15.01 8.22
C GLY A 124 -8.81 -16.07 7.94
N THR A 125 -7.88 -15.80 7.03
CA THR A 125 -6.76 -16.71 6.69
C THR A 125 -5.46 -16.35 7.41
N GLY A 126 -5.41 -15.19 8.09
CA GLY A 126 -4.18 -14.60 8.62
C GLY A 126 -3.26 -14.02 7.53
N GLY A 127 -3.67 -14.12 6.27
CA GLY A 127 -2.94 -13.70 5.08
C GLY A 127 -3.28 -12.28 4.61
N PHE A 128 -3.16 -12.03 3.32
CA PHE A 128 -3.53 -10.76 2.72
C PHE A 128 -4.09 -10.96 1.31
N LEU A 129 -4.93 -10.03 0.89
CA LEU A 129 -5.44 -9.97 -0.47
C LEU A 129 -4.63 -8.93 -1.24
N THR A 130 -4.29 -9.26 -2.49
CA THR A 130 -3.79 -8.32 -3.49
C THR A 130 -4.65 -8.38 -4.73
N CYS A 131 -4.93 -7.24 -5.37
CA CYS A 131 -5.74 -7.21 -6.58
C CYS A 131 -5.09 -6.43 -7.72
N GLY A 132 -5.36 -6.91 -8.94
CA GLY A 132 -5.06 -6.27 -10.22
C GLY A 132 -6.36 -5.90 -10.93
N PRO A 133 -6.88 -4.68 -10.76
CA PRO A 133 -8.20 -4.29 -11.27
C PRO A 133 -8.28 -4.26 -12.80
N LEU A 134 -7.14 -4.21 -13.50
CA LEU A 134 -7.09 -4.18 -14.96
C LEU A 134 -6.88 -5.57 -15.58
N TRP A 135 -6.89 -6.64 -14.78
CA TRP A 135 -6.96 -7.99 -15.33
C TRP A 135 -8.23 -8.14 -16.16
N ALA A 136 -8.09 -8.77 -17.32
CA ALA A 136 -9.21 -8.97 -18.23
C ALA A 136 -9.33 -10.43 -18.65
N GLN A 137 -10.57 -10.83 -18.92
CA GLN A 137 -10.93 -12.07 -19.56
C GLN A 137 -11.14 -11.80 -21.05
N GLN A 138 -10.52 -12.62 -21.92
CA GLN A 138 -10.82 -12.58 -23.35
C GLN A 138 -12.02 -13.46 -23.68
N CYS A 139 -12.94 -12.92 -24.48
CA CYS A 139 -14.17 -13.56 -24.91
C CYS A 139 -14.38 -13.28 -26.40
N GLY A 140 -14.09 -14.28 -27.23
CA GLY A 140 -13.93 -14.07 -28.68
C GLY A 140 -12.85 -13.01 -28.97
N ASN A 141 -13.27 -11.89 -29.58
CA ASN A 141 -12.41 -10.76 -29.94
C ASN A 141 -12.49 -9.59 -28.94
N GLN A 142 -13.22 -9.73 -27.83
CA GLN A 142 -13.42 -8.68 -26.83
C GLN A 142 -12.69 -9.01 -25.53
N TYR A 143 -12.26 -7.96 -24.83
CA TYR A 143 -11.60 -8.05 -23.53
C TYR A 143 -12.49 -7.44 -22.44
N TYR A 144 -12.85 -8.25 -21.46
CA TYR A 144 -13.69 -7.86 -20.34
C TYR A 144 -12.84 -7.66 -19.10
N THR A 145 -12.58 -6.40 -18.75
CA THR A 145 -11.87 -6.03 -17.53
C THR A 145 -12.74 -6.23 -16.32
N THR A 146 -12.59 -7.36 -15.65
CA THR A 146 -13.34 -7.74 -14.45
C THR A 146 -12.47 -7.64 -13.19
N GLY A 147 -11.16 -7.45 -13.37
CA GLY A 147 -10.17 -7.47 -12.31
C GLY A 147 -9.94 -8.88 -11.76
N VAL A 148 -8.87 -9.04 -10.99
CA VAL A 148 -8.58 -10.28 -10.27
C VAL A 148 -8.04 -9.93 -8.89
N CYS A 149 -8.40 -10.74 -7.89
CA CYS A 149 -7.83 -10.69 -6.56
C CYS A 149 -7.23 -12.06 -6.22
N SER A 150 -6.14 -12.05 -5.46
CA SER A 150 -5.46 -13.25 -4.97
C SER A 150 -5.36 -13.20 -3.47
N ASP A 151 -5.75 -14.30 -2.82
CA ASP A 151 -5.54 -14.54 -1.40
C ASP A 151 -4.17 -15.20 -1.20
N ILE A 152 -3.35 -14.56 -0.39
CA ILE A 152 -1.97 -14.94 -0.12
C ILE A 152 -1.87 -15.34 1.35
N SER A 153 -1.31 -16.53 1.60
CA SER A 153 -1.19 -17.10 2.94
C SER A 153 -0.23 -16.30 3.83
N PRO A 154 -0.25 -16.55 5.15
CA PRO A 154 0.77 -16.03 6.08
C PRO A 154 2.22 -16.27 5.64
N ASP A 155 2.48 -17.32 4.87
CA ASP A 155 3.81 -17.72 4.37
C ASP A 155 4.14 -17.17 2.97
N PHE A 156 3.38 -16.16 2.51
CA PHE A 156 3.54 -15.53 1.20
C PHE A 156 3.30 -16.49 0.02
N GLN A 157 2.47 -17.52 0.21
CA GLN A 157 2.09 -18.46 -0.85
C GLN A 157 0.70 -18.12 -1.38
N LEU A 158 0.53 -18.15 -2.70
CA LEU A 158 -0.78 -17.95 -3.31
C LEU A 158 -1.70 -19.11 -2.95
N SER A 159 -2.84 -18.80 -2.34
CA SER A 159 -3.83 -19.79 -1.89
C SER A 159 -4.94 -19.96 -2.91
N ALA A 160 -5.52 -18.85 -3.38
CA ALA A 160 -6.54 -18.84 -4.40
C ALA A 160 -6.59 -17.50 -5.12
N SER A 161 -7.02 -17.50 -6.38
CA SER A 161 -7.37 -16.29 -7.11
C SER A 161 -8.85 -16.33 -7.49
N PHE A 162 -9.49 -15.17 -7.46
CA PHE A 162 -10.90 -15.02 -7.77
C PHE A 162 -11.16 -13.71 -8.50
N SER A 163 -12.17 -13.73 -9.36
CA SER A 163 -12.69 -12.55 -10.03
C SER A 163 -14.23 -12.65 -10.01
N PRO A 164 -14.90 -11.86 -9.15
CA PRO A 164 -16.35 -12.01 -8.92
C PRO A 164 -17.20 -11.78 -10.17
N ALA A 165 -16.73 -10.92 -11.08
CA ALA A 165 -17.44 -10.57 -12.31
C ALA A 165 -17.01 -11.41 -13.54
N THR A 166 -16.28 -12.51 -13.33
CA THR A 166 -15.89 -13.43 -14.42
C THR A 166 -17.13 -13.94 -15.15
N GLN A 167 -17.13 -13.82 -16.47
CA GLN A 167 -18.22 -14.28 -17.31
C GLN A 167 -18.07 -15.79 -17.52
N ARG A 168 -18.95 -16.59 -16.90
CA ARG A 168 -19.00 -18.06 -17.02
C ARG A 168 -20.42 -18.54 -17.28
N GLY A 169 -20.58 -19.56 -18.13
CA GLY A 169 -21.84 -20.30 -18.29
C GLY A 169 -22.62 -20.03 -19.59
N VAL A 170 -23.80 -20.66 -19.70
CA VAL A 170 -24.59 -20.82 -20.95
C VAL A 170 -25.30 -19.55 -21.44
N ASN A 171 -25.22 -18.46 -20.66
CA ASN A 171 -25.73 -17.13 -21.03
C ASN A 171 -24.63 -16.05 -20.91
N SER A 172 -23.36 -16.45 -20.96
CA SER A 172 -22.24 -15.51 -20.82
C SER A 172 -21.79 -15.03 -22.20
N VAL A 173 -21.28 -13.80 -22.28
CA VAL A 173 -20.73 -13.27 -23.55
C VAL A 173 -19.45 -14.01 -23.98
N CYS A 174 -18.99 -14.96 -23.17
CA CYS A 174 -17.72 -15.67 -23.30
C CYS A 174 -17.89 -17.16 -23.67
N GLN A 175 -19.03 -17.51 -24.26
CA GLN A 175 -19.27 -18.83 -24.86
C GLN A 175 -18.66 -18.96 -26.25
#